data_AF-A0AAD7M8Z7-F1
#
_entry.id   AF-A0AAD7M8Z7-F1
#
_cell.length_a   1.000
_cell.length_b   1.000
_cell.length_c   1.000
_cell.angle_alpha   90.00
_cell.angle_beta   90.00
_cell.angle_gamma   90.00
#
_symmetry.space_group_name_H-M   'P 1'
#
loop_
_entity.id
_entity.type
_entity.pdbx_description
1 polymer ?
#
loop_
_entity_poly.entity_id
_entity_poly.type
_entity_poly.pdbx_seq_one_letter_code
_entity_poly.pdbx_strand_id
1 'polypeptide(L)'
;MSLSSPNKKARVVNQSSSAQIFVDTIDFGTLKNGPARKKLRSAKLYMRSKFGNIVFSNELARRYGDNGIVSTSENPGNLKTDLQRHTPGAFMMLMGWMFSPAPYGGCRSL
;
A
#
# COMPACT_ATOMS: atom_id res chain seq x y z
N MET A 1 5.61 -5.13 29.86
CA MET A 1 6.46 -5.15 28.65
C MET A 1 6.14 -3.92 27.82
N SER A 2 7.07 -2.99 27.66
CA SER A 2 7.04 -2.00 26.56
C SER A 2 8.43 -1.40 26.41
N LEU A 3 9.07 -1.69 25.28
CA LEU A 3 10.40 -1.19 24.93
C LEU A 3 10.29 0.32 24.62
N SER A 4 10.82 1.15 25.51
CA SER A 4 10.93 2.60 25.29
C SER A 4 12.09 2.86 24.33
N SER A 5 11.82 3.50 23.19
CA SER A 5 12.91 4.12 22.43
C SER A 5 13.55 5.22 23.30
N PRO A 6 14.87 5.45 23.20
CA PRO A 6 15.58 6.38 24.09
C PRO A 6 14.97 7.80 24.11
N ASN A 7 14.32 8.19 23.00
CA ASN A 7 13.74 9.51 22.81
C ASN A 7 12.19 9.52 22.77
N LYS A 8 11.51 8.39 23.08
CA LYS A 8 10.05 8.22 22.96
C LYS A 8 9.46 8.56 21.58
N LYS A 9 10.29 8.58 20.53
CA LYS A 9 9.88 8.81 19.14
C LYS A 9 9.76 7.47 18.44
N ALA A 10 8.70 7.28 17.68
CA ALA A 10 8.49 6.10 16.84
C ALA A 10 8.07 6.53 15.43
N ARG A 11 8.50 5.78 14.42
CA ARG A 11 8.10 6.00 13.03
C ARG A 11 7.44 4.73 12.48
N VAL A 12 6.30 4.90 11.84
CA VAL A 12 5.54 3.81 11.20
C VAL A 12 5.42 4.12 9.71
N VAL A 13 6.13 3.38 8.89
CA VAL A 13 6.13 3.54 7.43
C VAL A 13 5.34 2.40 6.81
N ASN A 14 4.24 2.73 6.13
CA ASN A 14 3.45 1.74 5.42
C ASN A 14 3.75 1.77 3.92
N GLN A 15 3.83 0.59 3.32
CA GLN A 15 4.09 0.45 1.89
C GLN A 15 2.77 0.41 1.11
N SER A 16 2.49 1.47 0.37
CA SER A 16 1.36 1.60 -0.57
C SER A 16 1.83 1.43 -2.03
N SER A 17 0.97 1.74 -3.00
CA SER A 17 1.23 1.56 -4.42
C SER A 17 0.44 2.59 -5.23
N SER A 18 0.93 2.97 -6.40
CA SER A 18 0.18 3.80 -7.35
C SER A 18 -1.16 3.17 -7.74
N ALA A 19 -1.33 1.86 -7.57
CA ALA A 19 -2.61 1.17 -7.75
C ALA A 19 -3.75 1.78 -6.89
N GLN A 20 -3.43 2.48 -5.80
CA GLN A 20 -4.41 3.14 -4.95
C GLN A 20 -5.20 4.25 -5.67
N ILE A 21 -4.63 4.90 -6.70
CA ILE A 21 -5.27 6.02 -7.43
C ILE A 21 -6.57 5.61 -8.15
N PHE A 22 -6.80 4.31 -8.33
CA PHE A 22 -7.99 3.77 -8.97
C PHE A 22 -9.11 3.45 -7.97
N VAL A 23 -8.96 3.87 -6.71
CA VAL A 23 -9.91 3.66 -5.62
C VAL A 23 -10.04 4.94 -4.80
N ASP A 24 -11.26 5.44 -4.72
CA ASP A 24 -11.53 6.71 -4.01
C ASP A 24 -12.06 6.51 -2.59
N THR A 25 -12.41 5.27 -2.21
CA THR A 25 -13.08 5.00 -0.92
C THR A 25 -12.86 3.59 -0.36
N ILE A 26 -12.97 3.49 0.96
CA ILE A 26 -13.00 2.23 1.69
C ILE A 26 -14.42 1.67 1.68
N ASP A 27 -14.60 0.55 0.98
CA ASP A 27 -15.82 -0.25 1.05
C ASP A 27 -15.68 -1.29 2.18
N PHE A 28 -16.25 -0.96 3.33
CA PHE A 28 -16.22 -1.81 4.52
C PHE A 28 -16.82 -3.20 4.30
N GLY A 29 -17.78 -3.34 3.36
CA GLY A 29 -18.39 -4.62 3.00
C GLY A 29 -17.43 -5.60 2.31
N THR A 30 -16.30 -5.09 1.80
CA THR A 30 -15.27 -5.90 1.12
C THR A 30 -14.11 -6.30 2.03
N LEU A 31 -14.03 -5.74 3.25
CA LEU A 31 -12.95 -5.99 4.18
C LEU A 31 -13.00 -7.40 4.78
N LYS A 32 -14.20 -7.93 4.99
CA LYS A 32 -14.42 -9.30 5.47
C LYS A 32 -14.72 -10.24 4.30
N ASN A 33 -14.49 -11.53 4.53
CA ASN A 33 -14.92 -12.56 3.59
C ASN A 33 -16.45 -12.52 3.46
N GLY A 34 -16.93 -12.36 2.24
CA GLY A 34 -18.36 -12.24 1.97
C GLY A 34 -18.64 -12.11 0.47
N PRO A 35 -19.92 -12.12 0.07
CA PRO A 35 -20.31 -12.04 -1.34
C PRO A 35 -19.75 -10.80 -2.04
N ALA A 36 -19.74 -9.65 -1.36
CA ALA A 36 -19.20 -8.40 -1.89
C ALA A 36 -17.70 -8.50 -2.23
N ARG A 37 -16.90 -9.11 -1.36
CA ARG A 37 -15.47 -9.35 -1.59
C ARG A 37 -15.22 -10.34 -2.72
N LYS A 38 -15.98 -11.45 -2.75
CA LYS A 38 -15.83 -12.51 -3.78
C LYS A 38 -16.16 -12.04 -5.19
N LYS A 39 -17.01 -11.01 -5.33
CA LYS A 39 -17.31 -10.37 -6.63
C LYS A 39 -16.15 -9.55 -7.19
N LEU A 40 -15.14 -9.21 -6.39
CA LEU A 40 -14.00 -8.40 -6.83
C LEU A 40 -12.85 -9.27 -7.31
N ARG A 41 -12.23 -8.87 -8.42
CA ARG A 41 -10.97 -9.47 -8.90
C ARG A 41 -9.82 -9.11 -7.95
N SER A 42 -8.81 -9.98 -7.87
CA SER A 42 -7.63 -9.81 -7.01
C SER A 42 -6.93 -8.46 -7.19
N ALA A 43 -6.86 -7.94 -8.43
CA ALA A 43 -6.29 -6.62 -8.71
C ALA A 43 -7.06 -5.49 -8.01
N LYS A 44 -8.39 -5.52 -8.02
CA LYS A 44 -9.23 -4.51 -7.37
C LYS A 44 -9.16 -4.61 -5.84
N LEU A 45 -9.05 -5.83 -5.30
CA LEU A 45 -8.78 -6.05 -3.88
C LEU A 45 -7.41 -5.51 -3.46
N TYR A 46 -6.39 -5.67 -4.31
CA TYR A 46 -5.06 -5.10 -4.10
C TYR A 46 -5.06 -3.56 -4.14
N MET A 47 -5.74 -2.94 -5.11
CA MET A 47 -5.88 -1.47 -5.17
C MET A 47 -6.52 -0.94 -3.87
N ARG A 48 -7.61 -1.58 -3.41
CA ARG A 48 -8.28 -1.22 -2.16
C ARG A 48 -7.40 -1.42 -0.93
N SER A 49 -6.58 -2.47 -0.87
CA SER A 49 -5.68 -2.68 0.27
C SER A 49 -4.57 -1.61 0.33
N LYS A 50 -4.07 -1.16 -0.82
CA LYS A 50 -3.06 -0.10 -0.92
C LYS A 50 -3.64 1.28 -0.60
N PHE A 51 -4.89 1.55 -0.97
CA PHE A 51 -5.63 2.73 -0.48
C PHE A 51 -5.81 2.68 1.04
N GLY A 52 -6.14 1.51 1.60
CA GLY A 52 -6.25 1.30 3.04
C GLY A 52 -4.98 1.67 3.83
N ASN A 53 -3.80 1.38 3.28
CA ASN A 53 -2.52 1.77 3.91
C ASN A 53 -2.36 3.29 4.02
N ILE A 54 -2.82 4.06 3.04
CA ILE A 54 -2.78 5.53 3.08
C ILE A 54 -3.73 6.05 4.16
N VAL A 55 -4.97 5.58 4.14
CA VAL A 55 -5.98 5.96 5.14
C VAL A 55 -5.50 5.63 6.55
N PHE A 56 -4.91 4.44 6.74
CA PHE A 56 -4.36 4.02 8.03
C PHE A 56 -3.18 4.90 8.48
N SER A 57 -2.21 5.20 7.61
CA SER A 57 -1.11 6.11 7.97
C SER A 57 -1.61 7.50 8.34
N ASN A 58 -2.58 8.04 7.59
CA ASN A 58 -3.15 9.35 7.86
C ASN A 58 -3.87 9.38 9.21
N GLU A 59 -4.69 8.37 9.51
CA GLU A 59 -5.38 8.28 10.79
C GLU A 59 -4.43 8.04 11.96
N LEU A 60 -3.36 7.26 11.77
CA LEU A 60 -2.35 7.02 12.80
C LEU A 60 -1.59 8.32 13.12
N ALA A 61 -1.18 9.07 12.10
CA ALA A 61 -0.56 10.38 12.26
C ALA A 61 -1.52 11.38 12.94
N ARG A 62 -2.81 11.40 12.56
CA ARG A 62 -3.81 12.28 13.18
C ARG A 62 -4.06 11.97 14.66
N ARG A 63 -4.06 10.69 15.05
CA ARG A 63 -4.39 10.26 16.42
C ARG A 63 -3.20 10.30 17.37
N TYR A 64 -2.00 10.02 16.88
CA TYR A 64 -0.81 9.83 17.72
C TYR A 64 0.37 10.71 17.34
N GLY A 65 0.18 11.66 16.41
CA GLY A 65 1.19 12.66 16.05
C GLY A 65 1.69 13.45 17.26
N ASP A 66 0.76 13.89 18.13
CA ASP A 66 1.06 14.60 19.37
C ASP A 66 1.80 13.73 20.41
N ASN A 67 1.72 12.41 20.28
CA ASN A 67 2.47 11.47 21.11
C ASN A 67 3.87 11.17 20.55
N GLY A 68 4.31 11.88 19.51
CA GLY A 68 5.63 11.70 18.90
C GLY A 68 5.72 10.52 17.93
N ILE A 69 4.57 9.99 17.47
CA ILE A 69 4.51 8.97 16.42
C ILE A 69 4.41 9.65 15.05
N VAL A 70 5.38 9.40 14.18
CA VAL A 70 5.33 9.82 12.78
C VAL A 70 4.84 8.64 11.95
N SER A 71 3.73 8.80 11.24
CA SER A 71 3.26 7.78 10.30
C SER A 71 3.25 8.30 8.87
N THR A 72 3.83 7.53 7.94
CA THR A 72 3.87 7.86 6.52
C THR A 72 3.43 6.66 5.68
N SER A 73 3.06 6.92 4.43
CA SER A 73 2.72 5.87 3.45
C SER A 73 3.46 6.15 2.16
N GLU A 74 4.30 5.20 1.73
CA GLU A 74 5.20 5.36 0.58
C GLU A 74 4.83 4.42 -0.57
N ASN A 75 5.05 4.86 -1.80
CA ASN A 75 4.89 4.04 -2.99
C ASN A 75 6.27 3.82 -3.66
N PRO A 76 6.76 2.57 -3.77
CA PRO A 76 8.03 2.26 -4.40
C PRO A 76 7.97 2.29 -5.93
N GLY A 77 6.81 2.61 -6.51
CA GLY A 77 6.62 2.62 -7.95
C GLY A 77 6.50 1.20 -8.53
N ASN A 78 6.61 1.14 -9.85
CA ASN A 78 6.38 -0.05 -10.63
C ASN A 78 7.71 -0.79 -10.81
N LEU A 79 8.04 -1.66 -9.85
CA LEU A 79 9.25 -2.50 -9.90
C LEU A 79 8.92 -3.89 -10.43
N LYS A 80 9.79 -4.44 -11.29
CA LYS A 80 9.73 -5.85 -11.69
C LYS A 80 10.10 -6.73 -10.49
N THR A 81 9.09 -7.32 -9.86
CA THR A 81 9.22 -8.22 -8.71
C THR A 81 8.30 -9.43 -8.90
N ASP A 82 8.48 -10.46 -8.08
CA ASP A 82 7.62 -11.67 -8.10
C ASP A 82 6.14 -11.40 -7.79
N LEU A 83 5.77 -10.16 -7.44
CA LEU A 83 4.38 -9.74 -7.28
C LEU A 83 3.54 -10.02 -8.55
N GLN A 84 4.17 -9.99 -9.71
CA GLN A 84 3.48 -10.12 -11.00
C GLN A 84 3.40 -11.57 -11.52
N ARG A 85 3.93 -12.56 -10.80
CA ARG A 85 4.01 -13.96 -11.25
C ARG A 85 2.69 -14.61 -11.68
N HIS A 86 1.56 -14.12 -11.17
CA HIS A 86 0.21 -14.59 -11.53
C HIS A 86 -0.53 -13.66 -12.50
N THR A 87 0.18 -12.67 -13.06
CA THR A 87 -0.37 -11.74 -14.04
C THR A 87 -0.26 -12.36 -15.43
N PRO A 88 -1.32 -12.34 -16.26
CA PRO A 88 -1.24 -12.89 -17.61
C PRO A 88 -0.10 -12.28 -18.43
N GLY A 89 0.66 -13.12 -19.15
CA GLY A 89 1.86 -12.69 -19.89
C GLY A 89 1.62 -11.55 -20.89
N ALA A 90 0.45 -11.53 -21.56
CA ALA A 90 0.06 -10.45 -22.46
C ALA A 90 -0.10 -9.10 -21.73
N PHE A 91 -0.62 -9.11 -20.50
CA PHE A 91 -0.75 -7.90 -19.68
C PHE A 91 0.60 -7.42 -19.15
N MET A 92 1.49 -8.35 -18.80
CA MET A 92 2.89 -8.06 -18.46
C MET A 92 3.66 -7.44 -19.62
N MET A 93 3.44 -7.92 -20.84
CA MET A 93 4.08 -7.38 -22.05
C MET A 93 3.57 -5.95 -22.35
N LEU A 94 2.25 -5.73 -22.24
CA LEU A 94 1.63 -4.41 -22.41
C LEU A 94 2.11 -3.39 -21.36
N MET A 95 2.33 -3.83 -20.12
CA MET A 95 2.79 -2.99 -19.01
C MET A 95 4.32 -2.98 -18.85
N GLY A 96 5.06 -3.65 -19.74
CA GLY A 96 6.50 -3.89 -19.61
C GLY A 96 7.35 -2.61 -19.59
N TRP A 97 6.89 -1.57 -20.29
CA TRP A 97 7.49 -0.23 -20.29
C TRP A 97 7.27 0.54 -18.98
N MET A 98 6.27 0.14 -18.20
CA MET A 98 5.92 0.78 -16.94
C MET A 98 6.73 0.22 -15.76
N PHE A 99 7.33 -0.97 -15.91
CA PHE A 99 8.08 -1.64 -14.84
C PHE A 99 9.59 -1.49 -15.00
N SER A 100 10.22 -0.77 -14.07
CA SER A 100 11.68 -0.63 -13.99
C SER A 100 12.30 -1.86 -13.29
N PRO A 101 13.57 -2.21 -13.60
CA PRO A 101 14.29 -3.22 -12.85
C PRO A 101 14.37 -2.82 -11.36
N ALA A 102 14.36 -3.80 -10.46
CA ALA A 102 14.27 -3.58 -9.02
C ALA A 102 15.54 -3.14 -8.24
N PRO A 103 16.78 -3.01 -8.80
CA PRO A 103 17.97 -3.01 -7.95
C PRO A 103 18.23 -1.69 -7.18
N TYR A 104 17.50 -0.60 -7.45
CA TYR A 104 17.64 0.65 -6.69
C TYR A 104 16.29 1.09 -6.15
N GLY A 105 16.15 1.01 -4.82
CA GLY A 105 14.92 1.10 -4.07
C GLY A 105 13.99 2.23 -4.49
N GLY A 106 12.76 1.84 -4.82
CA GLY A 106 11.68 2.77 -5.07
C GLY A 106 11.31 3.51 -3.80
N CYS A 107 11.62 4.79 -3.74
CA CYS A 107 10.95 5.77 -2.90
C CYS A 107 10.55 6.93 -3.80
N ARG A 108 9.26 7.01 -4.15
CA ARG A 108 8.67 8.23 -4.68
C ARG A 108 7.66 8.69 -3.64
N SER A 109 8.03 9.68 -2.83
CA SER A 109 7.11 10.30 -1.87
C SER A 109 5.93 10.90 -2.63
N LEU A 110 4.71 10.58 -2.20
CA LEU A 110 3.47 11.19 -2.69
C LEU A 110 3.31 12.60 -2.12
#